data_AF-A0A1V4V911-F1
#
_entry.id   AF-A0A1V4V911-F1
#
_cell.length_a   1.000
_cell.length_b   1.000
_cell.length_c   1.000
_cell.angle_alpha   90.00
_cell.angle_beta   90.00
_cell.angle_gamma   90.00
#
_symmetry.space_group_name_H-M   'P 1'
#
loop_
_entity.id
_entity.type
_entity.pdbx_description
1 polymer ?
#
loop_
_entity_poly.entity_id
_entity_poly.type
_entity_poly.pdbx_seq_one_letter_code
_entity_poly.pdbx_strand_id
1 'polypeptide(L)'
;MSDISTEDFGKLSRDDQVLYLTENLKRLPADLIDPGIEILAGAGETELAISLAKDSGRVDMALEIALEDGDYLWAALIAKKAGREEESRRLYREGLDHYISEEMYGRAVSAGRALGLPEDQLEHLFEAGVNHERRNMDLGRVGYALETVARSLESALVGRDDDLAVGLRRAMAEERERSLERAAEEERDEGDHP
;
A
#
# COMPACT_ATOMS: atom_id res chain seq x y z
N MET A 1 -4.01 25.92 29.44
CA MET A 1 -4.34 24.65 30.10
C MET A 1 -3.13 24.28 30.95
N SER A 2 -3.32 23.91 32.21
CA SER A 2 -2.19 23.45 33.03
C SER A 2 -1.73 22.11 32.50
N ASP A 3 -0.43 21.96 32.30
CA ASP A 3 0.17 20.69 31.94
C ASP A 3 -0.18 19.63 33.00
N ILE A 4 -0.60 18.44 32.57
CA ILE A 4 -0.89 17.35 33.49
C ILE A 4 0.42 16.95 34.18
N SER A 5 0.38 16.67 35.48
CA SER A 5 1.54 16.10 36.15
C SER A 5 1.74 14.65 35.70
N THR A 6 2.97 14.16 35.67
CA THR A 6 3.26 12.75 35.35
C THR A 6 2.55 11.78 36.29
N GLU A 7 2.37 12.18 37.56
CA GLU A 7 1.60 11.39 38.52
C GLU A 7 0.11 11.30 38.15
N ASP A 8 -0.49 12.40 37.69
CA ASP A 8 -1.91 12.41 37.30
C ASP A 8 -2.12 11.73 35.95
N PHE A 9 -1.16 11.85 35.03
CA PHE A 9 -1.16 11.09 33.77
C PHE A 9 -1.11 9.58 34.02
N GLY A 10 -0.30 9.15 35.00
CA GLY A 10 -0.21 7.74 35.41
C GLY A 10 -1.50 7.17 36.01
N LYS A 11 -2.43 8.03 36.46
CA LYS A 11 -3.75 7.61 37.02
C LYS A 11 -4.82 7.45 35.95
N LEU A 12 -4.59 7.93 34.73
CA LEU A 12 -5.53 7.80 33.62
C LEU A 12 -5.67 6.34 33.17
N SER A 13 -6.82 6.00 32.59
CA SER A 13 -6.98 4.72 31.89
C SER A 13 -6.09 4.67 30.65
N ARG A 14 -5.88 3.48 30.08
CA ARG A 14 -5.03 3.36 28.89
C ARG A 14 -5.56 4.16 27.71
N ASP A 15 -6.88 4.10 27.49
CA ASP A 15 -7.53 4.83 26.41
C ASP A 15 -7.45 6.35 26.62
N ASP A 16 -7.59 6.81 27.87
CA ASP A 16 -7.46 8.22 28.22
C ASP A 16 -6.01 8.72 28.08
N GLN A 17 -5.01 7.87 28.37
CA GLN A 17 -3.60 8.19 28.14
C GLN A 17 -3.33 8.38 26.65
N VAL A 18 -3.81 7.46 25.81
CA VAL A 18 -3.66 7.56 24.34
C VAL A 18 -4.36 8.81 23.82
N LEU A 19 -5.62 9.05 24.23
CA LEU A 19 -6.37 10.25 23.84
C LEU A 19 -5.62 11.53 24.23
N TYR A 20 -5.15 11.61 25.48
CA TYR A 20 -4.39 12.76 25.96
C TYR A 20 -3.12 13.00 25.13
N LEU A 21 -2.35 11.95 24.85
CA LEU A 21 -1.12 12.04 24.06
C LEU A 21 -1.41 12.51 22.63
N THR A 22 -2.45 11.96 21.99
CA THR A 22 -2.86 12.34 20.63
C THR A 22 -3.29 13.81 20.55
N GLU A 23 -4.05 14.30 21.53
CA GLU A 23 -4.49 15.70 21.57
C GLU A 23 -3.36 16.69 21.89
N ASN A 24 -2.32 16.24 22.60
CA ASN A 24 -1.28 17.12 23.15
C ASN A 24 0.12 16.89 22.56
N LEU A 25 0.26 16.09 21.50
CA LEU A 25 1.53 15.62 20.92
C LEU A 25 2.62 16.70 20.75
N LYS A 26 2.23 17.92 20.34
CA LYS A 26 3.16 19.04 20.09
C LYS A 26 3.63 19.79 21.34
N ARG A 27 2.99 19.56 22.48
CA ARG A 27 3.17 20.31 23.73
C ARG A 27 3.15 19.38 24.94
N LEU A 28 3.80 18.23 24.82
CA LEU A 28 3.96 17.32 25.94
C LEU A 28 5.06 17.81 26.89
N PRO A 29 4.86 17.69 28.21
CA PRO A 29 5.92 17.75 29.20
C PRO A 29 7.07 16.81 28.84
N ALA A 30 8.32 17.23 29.07
CA ALA A 30 9.51 16.48 28.63
C ALA A 30 9.59 15.07 29.25
N ASP A 31 9.12 14.94 30.49
CA ASP A 31 9.02 13.70 31.26
C ASP A 31 7.93 12.74 30.75
N LEU A 32 6.98 13.24 29.96
CA LEU A 32 5.96 12.42 29.31
C LEU A 32 6.33 12.00 27.89
N ILE A 33 7.45 12.47 27.32
CA ILE A 33 7.75 12.16 25.93
C ILE A 33 8.12 10.69 25.73
N ASP A 34 9.11 10.17 26.46
CA ASP A 34 9.56 8.78 26.28
C ASP A 34 8.45 7.77 26.65
N PRO A 35 7.76 7.92 27.81
CA PRO A 35 6.56 7.13 28.08
C PRO A 35 5.51 7.31 26.98
N GLY A 36 5.25 8.53 26.53
CA GLY A 36 4.26 8.81 25.49
C GLY A 36 4.53 8.08 24.18
N ILE A 37 5.80 8.00 23.76
CA ILE A 37 6.22 7.24 22.56
C ILE A 37 5.89 5.75 22.74
N GLU A 38 6.31 5.14 23.84
CA GLU A 38 6.03 3.72 24.12
C GLU A 38 4.52 3.45 24.20
N ILE A 39 3.77 4.41 24.76
CA ILE A 39 2.33 4.29 24.92
C ILE A 39 1.61 4.28 23.58
N LEU A 40 1.96 5.22 22.70
CA LEU A 40 1.40 5.32 21.36
C LEU A 40 1.79 4.11 20.51
N ALA A 41 3.06 3.70 20.53
CA ALA A 41 3.53 2.53 19.79
C ALA A 41 2.78 1.26 20.22
N GLY A 42 2.67 1.01 21.54
CA GLY A 42 1.94 -0.14 22.07
C GLY A 42 0.42 -0.11 21.84
N ALA A 43 -0.15 1.05 21.51
CA ALA A 43 -1.54 1.20 21.13
C ALA A 43 -1.79 1.01 19.61
N GLY A 44 -0.73 0.80 18.83
CA GLY A 44 -0.81 0.74 17.36
C GLY A 44 -0.87 2.13 16.70
N GLU A 45 -0.66 3.21 17.46
CA GLU A 45 -0.57 4.59 16.96
C GLU A 45 0.86 4.86 16.43
N THR A 46 1.35 3.98 15.56
CA THR A 46 2.73 3.93 15.05
C THR A 46 3.17 5.27 14.49
N GLU A 47 2.33 5.93 13.68
CA GLU A 47 2.69 7.20 13.07
C GLU A 47 2.87 8.33 14.08
N LEU A 48 2.01 8.37 15.11
CA LEU A 48 2.08 9.37 16.18
C LEU A 48 3.30 9.13 17.06
N ALA A 49 3.60 7.87 17.39
CA ALA A 49 4.78 7.47 18.14
C ALA A 49 6.08 7.89 17.42
N ILE A 50 6.19 7.57 16.12
CA ILE A 50 7.35 7.95 15.30
C ILE A 50 7.44 9.48 15.17
N SER A 51 6.32 10.18 14.98
CA SER A 51 6.33 11.63 14.89
C SER A 51 6.84 12.26 16.18
N LEU A 52 6.34 11.83 17.34
CA LEU A 52 6.76 12.31 18.65
C LEU A 52 8.24 12.03 18.91
N ALA A 53 8.71 10.82 18.60
CA ALA A 53 10.11 10.43 18.73
C ALA A 53 11.01 11.33 17.87
N LYS A 54 10.67 11.50 16.58
CA LYS A 54 11.43 12.34 15.64
C LYS A 54 11.46 13.82 16.08
N ASP A 55 10.30 14.38 16.43
CA ASP A 55 10.17 15.81 16.75
C ASP A 55 10.86 16.16 18.08
N SER A 56 11.09 15.15 18.93
CA SER A 56 11.80 15.30 20.20
C SER A 56 13.25 14.79 20.19
N GLY A 57 13.78 14.43 19.00
CA GLY A 57 15.18 14.05 18.81
C GLY A 57 15.54 12.60 19.17
N ARG A 58 14.55 11.75 19.46
CA ARG A 58 14.70 10.32 19.77
C ARG A 58 14.77 9.51 18.47
N VAL A 59 15.78 9.78 17.66
CA VAL A 59 15.96 9.17 16.33
C VAL A 59 16.02 7.65 16.41
N ASP A 60 16.74 7.10 17.40
CA ASP A 60 16.89 5.65 17.55
C ASP A 60 15.56 4.96 17.86
N MET A 61 14.74 5.52 18.76
CA MET A 61 13.41 4.98 19.03
C MET A 61 12.49 5.09 17.81
N ALA A 62 12.56 6.20 17.06
CA ALA A 62 11.77 6.36 15.83
C ALA A 62 12.14 5.32 14.76
N LEU A 63 13.43 4.95 14.67
CA LEU A 63 13.91 3.90 13.77
C LEU A 63 13.44 2.52 14.22
N GLU A 64 13.55 2.22 15.51
CA GLU A 64 13.10 0.95 16.09
C GLU A 64 11.61 0.71 15.82
N ILE A 65 10.76 1.69 16.12
CA ILE A 65 9.31 1.60 15.89
C ILE A 65 9.00 1.38 14.40
N ALA A 66 9.67 2.11 13.50
CA ALA A 66 9.46 1.93 12.06
C ALA A 66 9.90 0.54 11.56
N LEU A 67 10.97 -0.01 12.13
CA LEU A 67 11.47 -1.35 11.79
C LEU A 67 10.59 -2.47 12.34
N GLU A 68 10.08 -2.32 13.56
CA GLU A 68 9.11 -3.25 14.15
C GLU A 68 7.82 -3.33 13.34
N ASP A 69 7.39 -2.23 12.73
CA ASP A 69 6.26 -2.17 11.80
C ASP A 69 6.60 -2.69 10.38
N GLY A 70 7.86 -3.05 10.12
CA GLY A 70 8.34 -3.48 8.79
C GLY A 70 8.46 -2.34 7.77
N ASP A 71 8.37 -1.08 8.19
CA ASP A 71 8.50 0.09 7.33
C ASP A 71 9.98 0.54 7.16
N TYR A 72 10.74 -0.29 6.45
CA TYR A 72 12.13 0.02 6.07
C TYR A 72 12.27 1.30 5.24
N LEU A 73 11.29 1.68 4.41
CA LEU A 73 11.33 2.95 3.67
C LEU A 73 11.31 4.15 4.63
N TRP A 74 10.43 4.10 5.63
CA TRP A 74 10.30 5.17 6.60
C TRP A 74 11.51 5.20 7.54
N ALA A 75 11.97 4.04 8.02
CA ALA A 75 13.20 3.94 8.79
C ALA A 75 14.39 4.55 8.02
N ALA A 76 14.56 4.19 6.74
CA ALA A 76 15.61 4.76 5.91
C ALA A 76 15.50 6.29 5.75
N LEU A 77 14.28 6.82 5.62
CA LEU A 77 14.04 8.28 5.55
C LEU A 77 14.33 8.98 6.88
N ILE A 78 14.00 8.38 8.02
CA ILE A 78 14.32 8.89 9.36
C ILE A 78 15.83 8.99 9.53
N ALA A 79 16.55 7.91 9.22
CA ALA A 79 18.02 7.87 9.29
C ALA A 79 18.65 8.94 8.39
N LYS A 80 18.15 9.08 7.15
CA LYS A 80 18.63 10.10 6.20
C LYS A 80 18.45 11.53 6.74
N LYS A 81 17.26 11.84 7.26
CA LYS A 81 16.95 13.16 7.84
C LYS A 81 17.78 13.46 9.08
N ALA A 82 18.18 12.43 9.83
CA ALA A 82 19.11 12.54 10.95
C ALA A 82 20.59 12.65 10.53
N GLY A 83 20.89 12.69 9.23
CA GLY A 83 22.26 12.76 8.70
C GLY A 83 23.01 11.42 8.70
N ARG A 84 22.33 10.31 8.97
CA ARG A 84 22.91 8.95 9.00
C ARG A 84 22.80 8.27 7.64
N GLU A 85 23.51 8.82 6.65
CA GLU A 85 23.41 8.41 5.24
C GLU A 85 23.77 6.93 5.01
N GLU A 86 24.79 6.42 5.68
CA GLU A 86 25.19 5.01 5.55
C GLU A 86 24.13 4.05 6.09
N GLU A 87 23.54 4.37 7.24
CA GLU A 87 22.43 3.63 7.84
C GLU A 87 21.19 3.69 6.96
N SER A 88 20.85 4.86 6.42
CA SER A 88 19.76 5.00 5.45
C SER A 88 19.93 4.08 4.24
N ARG A 89 21.12 4.05 3.65
CA ARG A 89 21.41 3.16 2.51
C ARG A 89 21.36 1.68 2.90
N ARG A 90 21.82 1.32 4.10
CA ARG A 90 21.71 -0.04 4.61
C ARG A 90 20.24 -0.45 4.73
N LEU A 91 19.41 0.39 5.35
CA LEU A 91 17.98 0.19 5.53
C LEU A 91 17.22 0.07 4.19
N TYR A 92 17.58 0.88 3.18
CA TYR A 92 17.00 0.70 1.84
C TYR A 92 17.35 -0.64 1.20
N ARG A 93 18.56 -1.19 1.43
CA ARG A 93 18.93 -2.52 0.91
C ARG A 93 18.19 -3.64 1.64
N GLU A 94 18.19 -3.60 2.97
CA GLU A 94 17.44 -4.56 3.80
C GLU A 94 15.95 -4.52 3.45
N GLY A 95 15.39 -3.32 3.29
CA GLY A 95 14.01 -3.11 2.86
C GLY A 95 13.74 -3.62 1.45
N LEU A 96 14.65 -3.42 0.49
CA LEU A 96 14.50 -3.97 -0.86
C LEU A 96 14.38 -5.50 -0.82
N ASP A 97 15.28 -6.17 -0.11
CA ASP A 97 15.27 -7.63 0.01
C ASP A 97 13.98 -8.12 0.70
N HIS A 98 13.57 -7.45 1.79
CA HIS A 98 12.33 -7.75 2.51
C HIS A 98 11.07 -7.54 1.65
N TYR A 99 10.98 -6.43 0.90
CA TYR A 99 9.81 -6.16 0.07
C TYR A 99 9.72 -7.09 -1.13
N ILE A 100 10.85 -7.60 -1.65
CA ILE A 100 10.82 -8.64 -2.67
C ILE A 100 10.33 -9.96 -2.07
N SER A 101 10.82 -10.36 -0.89
CA SER A 101 10.42 -11.62 -0.26
C SER A 101 8.95 -11.67 0.12
N GLU A 102 8.39 -10.54 0.55
CA GLU A 102 6.97 -10.39 0.90
C GLU A 102 6.10 -9.98 -0.31
N GLU A 103 6.66 -10.01 -1.52
CA GLU A 103 5.95 -9.65 -2.77
C GLU A 103 5.34 -8.23 -2.78
N MET A 104 5.86 -7.33 -1.94
CA MET A 104 5.49 -5.91 -1.84
C MET A 104 6.19 -5.08 -2.92
N TYR A 105 6.05 -5.46 -4.19
CA TYR A 105 6.86 -4.94 -5.30
C TYR A 105 6.81 -3.42 -5.48
N GLY A 106 5.68 -2.76 -5.16
CA GLY A 106 5.61 -1.29 -5.18
C GLY A 106 6.57 -0.60 -4.20
N ARG A 107 6.75 -1.19 -3.02
CA ARG A 107 7.73 -0.73 -2.02
C ARG A 107 9.15 -1.10 -2.42
N ALA A 108 9.35 -2.28 -3.00
CA ALA A 108 10.64 -2.72 -3.55
C ALA A 108 11.16 -1.75 -4.63
N VAL A 109 10.31 -1.35 -5.58
CA VAL A 109 10.66 -0.33 -6.60
C VAL A 109 11.05 1.00 -5.97
N SER A 110 10.35 1.41 -4.90
CA SER A 110 10.65 2.65 -4.19
C SER A 110 12.02 2.59 -3.49
N ALA A 111 12.35 1.47 -2.84
CA ALA A 111 13.67 1.23 -2.24
C ALA A 111 14.78 1.17 -3.30
N GLY A 112 14.55 0.46 -4.40
CA GLY A 112 15.47 0.36 -5.52
C GLY A 112 15.79 1.73 -6.15
N ARG A 113 14.77 2.57 -6.34
CA ARG A 113 14.96 3.96 -6.81
C ARG A 113 15.79 4.79 -5.84
N ALA A 114 15.56 4.66 -4.54
CA ALA A 114 16.34 5.36 -3.52
C ALA A 114 17.81 4.93 -3.49
N LEU A 115 18.09 3.67 -3.86
CA LEU A 115 19.44 3.12 -4.02
C LEU A 115 20.10 3.48 -5.36
N GLY A 116 19.36 4.05 -6.30
CA GLY A 116 19.84 4.35 -7.65
C GLY A 116 20.07 3.10 -8.49
N LEU A 117 19.21 2.09 -8.34
CA LEU A 117 19.27 0.92 -9.21
C LEU A 117 19.04 1.30 -10.69
N PRO A 118 19.68 0.57 -11.62
CA PRO A 118 19.44 0.72 -13.05
C PRO A 118 17.96 0.57 -13.45
N GLU A 119 17.54 1.27 -14.51
CA GLU A 119 16.14 1.26 -14.97
C GLU A 119 15.63 -0.14 -15.34
N ASP A 120 16.48 -0.98 -15.94
CA ASP A 120 16.17 -2.37 -16.28
C ASP A 120 15.85 -3.23 -15.05
N GLN A 121 16.55 -2.99 -13.94
CA GLN A 121 16.25 -3.69 -12.67
C GLN A 121 14.94 -3.19 -12.04
N LEU A 122 14.66 -1.89 -12.15
CA LEU A 122 13.40 -1.31 -11.68
C LEU A 122 12.21 -1.78 -12.51
N GLU A 123 12.38 -1.92 -13.82
CA GLU A 123 11.36 -2.45 -14.73
C GLU A 123 11.08 -3.91 -14.41
N HIS A 124 12.10 -4.73 -14.16
CA HIS A 124 11.91 -6.12 -13.75
C HIS A 124 11.10 -6.25 -12.45
N LEU A 125 11.38 -5.42 -11.44
CA LEU A 125 10.60 -5.37 -10.20
C LEU A 125 9.15 -4.93 -10.45
N PHE A 126 8.94 -3.98 -11.34
CA PHE A 126 7.61 -3.50 -11.71
C PHE A 126 6.81 -4.59 -12.43
N GLU A 127 7.41 -5.28 -13.40
CA GLU A 127 6.79 -6.40 -14.12
C GLU A 127 6.43 -7.56 -13.17
N ALA A 128 7.32 -7.88 -12.22
CA ALA A 128 7.04 -8.87 -11.19
C ALA A 128 5.80 -8.50 -10.36
N GLY A 129 5.67 -7.23 -9.98
CA GLY A 129 4.48 -6.68 -9.32
C GLY A 129 3.21 -6.80 -10.15
N VAL A 130 3.25 -6.41 -11.42
CA VAL A 130 2.10 -6.56 -12.35
C VAL A 130 1.67 -8.02 -12.46
N ASN A 131 2.63 -8.94 -12.57
CA ASN A 131 2.34 -10.36 -12.67
C ASN A 131 1.75 -10.93 -11.36
N HIS A 132 2.24 -10.49 -10.20
CA HIS A 132 1.67 -10.87 -8.90
C HIS A 132 0.21 -10.40 -8.77
N GLU A 133 -0.07 -9.13 -9.06
CA GLU A 133 -1.43 -8.57 -9.06
C GLU A 133 -2.36 -9.31 -10.04
N ARG A 134 -1.85 -9.64 -11.24
CA ARG A 134 -2.61 -10.42 -12.23
C ARG A 134 -3.01 -11.80 -11.73
N ARG A 135 -2.14 -12.50 -11.01
CA ARG A 135 -2.44 -13.83 -10.42
C ARG A 135 -3.46 -13.74 -9.29
N ASN A 136 -3.43 -12.64 -8.53
CA ASN A 136 -4.32 -12.42 -7.40
C ASN A 136 -5.66 -11.78 -7.80
N MET A 137 -5.76 -11.21 -9.00
CA MET A 137 -7.03 -10.81 -9.58
C MET A 137 -7.84 -12.04 -9.98
N ASP A 138 -9.04 -12.17 -9.41
CA ASP A 138 -10.05 -13.10 -9.91
C ASP A 138 -10.63 -12.57 -11.23
N LEU A 139 -9.91 -12.84 -12.32
CA LEU A 139 -10.32 -12.51 -13.69
C LEU A 139 -11.66 -13.16 -14.03
N GLY A 140 -12.02 -14.28 -13.40
CA GLY A 140 -13.33 -14.90 -13.52
C GLY A 140 -14.45 -14.03 -12.94
N ARG A 141 -14.23 -13.43 -11.77
CA ARG A 141 -15.16 -12.47 -11.15
C ARG A 141 -15.28 -11.18 -11.96
N VAL A 142 -14.17 -10.68 -12.53
CA VAL A 142 -14.20 -9.51 -13.42
C VAL A 142 -14.97 -9.84 -14.70
N GLY A 143 -14.73 -10.99 -15.30
CA GLY A 143 -15.47 -11.49 -16.47
C GLY A 143 -16.97 -11.62 -16.19
N TYR A 144 -17.34 -12.22 -15.05
CA TYR A 144 -18.74 -12.36 -14.63
C TYR A 144 -19.42 -11.01 -14.42
N ALA A 145 -18.73 -10.04 -13.81
CA ALA A 145 -19.25 -8.69 -13.61
C ALA A 145 -19.48 -7.98 -14.96
N LEU A 146 -18.53 -8.08 -15.88
CA LEU A 146 -18.66 -7.53 -17.24
C LEU A 146 -19.81 -8.18 -18.02
N GLU A 147 -19.98 -9.49 -17.92
CA GLU A 147 -21.10 -10.20 -18.55
C GLU A 147 -22.45 -9.76 -17.97
N THR A 148 -22.51 -9.54 -16.65
CA THR A 148 -23.72 -9.04 -15.98
C THR A 148 -24.09 -7.63 -16.44
N VAL A 149 -23.10 -6.76 -16.61
CA VAL A 149 -23.28 -5.41 -17.16
C VAL A 149 -23.75 -5.48 -18.62
N ALA A 150 -23.14 -6.34 -19.44
CA ALA A 150 -23.53 -6.54 -20.83
C ALA A 150 -24.99 -7.02 -20.94
N ARG A 151 -25.42 -8.01 -20.13
CA ARG A 151 -26.81 -8.49 -20.11
C ARG A 151 -27.80 -7.42 -19.64
N SER A 152 -27.40 -6.60 -18.67
CA SER A 152 -28.21 -5.49 -18.17
C SER A 152 -28.36 -4.41 -19.24
N LEU A 153 -27.29 -4.12 -19.98
CA LEU A 153 -27.31 -3.19 -21.12
C LEU A 153 -28.17 -3.74 -22.26
N GLU A 154 -28.06 -5.02 -22.63
CA GLU A 154 -28.95 -5.66 -23.61
C GLU A 154 -30.42 -5.54 -23.22
N SER A 155 -30.74 -5.78 -21.95
CA SER A 155 -32.11 -5.66 -21.42
C SER A 155 -32.63 -4.22 -21.50
N ALA A 156 -31.79 -3.24 -21.18
CA ALA A 156 -32.13 -1.81 -21.25
C ALA A 156 -32.30 -1.30 -22.70
N LEU A 157 -31.72 -2.01 -23.67
CA LEU A 157 -31.88 -1.71 -25.09
C LEU A 157 -33.14 -2.33 -25.67
N VAL A 158 -33.79 -3.33 -25.05
CA VAL A 158 -35.01 -3.96 -25.59
C VAL A 158 -36.12 -2.93 -25.79
N GLY A 159 -36.68 -2.86 -27.00
CA GLY A 159 -37.77 -1.93 -27.36
C GLY A 159 -37.35 -0.48 -27.64
N ARG A 160 -36.05 -0.15 -27.58
CA ARG A 160 -35.52 1.13 -28.09
C ARG A 160 -35.05 0.99 -29.54
N ASP A 161 -35.59 1.82 -30.42
CA ASP A 161 -35.25 1.83 -31.85
C ASP A 161 -34.55 3.12 -32.29
N ASP A 162 -34.01 3.89 -31.34
CA ASP A 162 -33.17 5.04 -31.66
C ASP A 162 -31.79 4.62 -32.21
N ASP A 163 -31.18 5.49 -33.02
CA ASP A 163 -29.91 5.24 -33.71
C ASP A 163 -28.78 4.82 -32.74
N LEU A 164 -28.82 5.34 -31.50
CA LEU A 164 -27.86 5.00 -30.45
C LEU A 164 -28.05 3.56 -29.98
N ALA A 165 -29.29 3.12 -29.75
CA ALA A 165 -29.60 1.75 -29.36
C ALA A 165 -29.23 0.75 -30.47
N VAL A 166 -29.47 1.10 -31.73
CA VAL A 166 -29.05 0.28 -32.90
C VAL A 166 -27.53 0.17 -32.96
N GLY A 167 -26.82 1.29 -32.82
CA GLY A 167 -25.35 1.32 -32.81
C GLY A 167 -24.74 0.50 -31.68
N LEU A 168 -25.29 0.59 -30.47
CA LEU A 168 -24.82 -0.16 -29.30
C LEU A 168 -25.04 -1.67 -29.44
N ARG A 169 -26.19 -2.12 -29.96
CA ARG A 169 -26.42 -3.56 -30.22
C ARG A 169 -25.44 -4.12 -31.24
N ARG A 170 -25.16 -3.36 -32.31
CA ARG A 170 -24.20 -3.76 -33.33
C ARG A 170 -22.78 -3.88 -32.75
N ALA A 171 -22.34 -2.88 -31.99
CA ALA A 171 -21.02 -2.90 -31.36
C ALA A 171 -20.87 -4.08 -30.38
N MET A 172 -21.93 -4.40 -29.61
CA MET A 172 -21.91 -5.57 -28.72
C MET A 172 -21.89 -6.91 -29.48
N ALA A 173 -22.59 -7.01 -30.60
CA ALA A 173 -22.57 -8.21 -31.45
C ALA A 173 -21.17 -8.43 -32.06
N GLU A 174 -20.56 -7.38 -32.58
CA GLU A 174 -19.20 -7.41 -33.14
C GLU A 174 -18.15 -7.79 -32.09
N GLU A 175 -18.26 -7.29 -30.85
CA GLU A 175 -17.30 -7.66 -29.79
C GLU A 175 -17.51 -9.10 -29.30
N ARG A 176 -18.74 -9.61 -29.28
CA ARG A 176 -19.02 -11.03 -28.98
C ARG A 176 -18.43 -11.96 -30.02
N GLU A 177 -18.59 -11.62 -31.31
CA GLU A 177 -18.01 -12.39 -32.41
C GLU A 177 -16.48 -12.43 -32.30
N ARG A 178 -15.82 -11.28 -32.09
CA ARG A 178 -14.37 -11.23 -31.86
C ARG A 178 -13.90 -11.99 -30.62
N SER A 179 -14.73 -12.09 -29.60
CA SER A 179 -14.39 -12.82 -28.36
C SER A 179 -14.48 -14.33 -28.59
N LEU A 180 -15.47 -14.79 -29.36
CA LEU A 180 -15.61 -16.19 -29.77
C LEU A 180 -14.50 -16.62 -30.72
N GLU A 181 -14.10 -15.74 -31.65
CA GLU A 181 -12.95 -15.98 -32.54
C GLU A 181 -11.66 -16.14 -31.75
N ARG A 182 -11.38 -15.24 -30.79
CA ARG A 182 -10.20 -15.34 -29.91
C ARG A 182 -10.19 -16.63 -29.08
N ALA A 183 -11.33 -17.00 -28.49
CA ALA A 183 -11.43 -18.25 -27.72
C ALA A 183 -11.22 -19.50 -28.61
N ALA A 184 -11.71 -19.48 -29.85
CA ALA A 184 -11.52 -20.57 -30.81
C ALA A 184 -10.10 -20.65 -31.37
N GLU A 185 -9.36 -19.54 -31.41
CA GLU A 185 -7.92 -19.50 -31.74
C GLU A 185 -7.07 -20.05 -30.58
N GLU A 186 -7.38 -19.66 -29.33
CA GLU A 186 -6.71 -20.18 -28.13
C GLU A 186 -6.89 -21.72 -27.98
N GLU A 187 -8.08 -22.27 -28.25
CA GLU A 187 -8.31 -23.73 -28.24
C GLU A 187 -7.57 -24.48 -29.36
N ARG A 188 -7.23 -23.81 -30.48
CA ARG A 188 -6.46 -24.42 -31.58
C ARG A 188 -4.98 -24.44 -31.29
N ASP A 189 -4.44 -23.39 -30.68
CA ASP A 189 -3.03 -23.31 -30.33
C ASP A 189 -2.66 -24.24 -29.15
N GLU A 190 -3.58 -24.51 -28.22
CA GLU A 190 -3.37 -25.51 -27.14
C GLU A 190 -3.47 -26.97 -27.62
N GLY A 191 -4.14 -27.22 -28.76
CA GLY A 191 -4.32 -28.55 -29.34
C GLY A 191 -3.18 -29.05 -30.22
N ASP A 192 -2.24 -28.17 -30.60
CA ASP A 192 -1.16 -28.45 -31.58
C ASP A 192 0.24 -28.56 -30.95
N HIS A 193 0.32 -28.68 -29.61
CA HIS A 193 1.56 -29.04 -28.91
C HIS A 193 1.65 -30.57 -28.68
N PRO A 194 2.51 -31.31 -29.43
CA PRO A 194 2.81 -32.73 -29.18
C PRO A 194 3.68 -32.96 -27.94
#